data_AF-A0A6B0GNN5-F1
#
_entry.id   AF-A0A6B0GNN5-F1
#
_cell.length_a   1.000
_cell.length_b   1.000
_cell.length_c   1.000
_cell.angle_alpha   90.00
_cell.angle_beta   90.00
_cell.angle_gamma   90.00
#
_symmetry.space_group_name_H-M   'P 1'
#
loop_
_entity.id
_entity.type
_entity.pdbx_description
1 polymer ?
#
loop_
_entity_poly.entity_id
_entity_poly.type
_entity_poly.pdbx_seq_one_letter_code
_entity_poly.pdbx_strand_id
1 'polypeptide(L)'
;MGLAFITNPVPDPSFPWATLPDSMRIGFAQPRIEHWPVSYTVGLWLIVFSLPLAIIDAYRRTGRQRFPTPRLWFTAVPVALMFTLTTYCRFFWPKLHPATWNAPSYTLVCWGYCSTYIPLWSNLAYAVALLGVGATLLIYRNAKFATHSLAIFGVLAFPLGIPALYEAYQQHTSL
;
A
#
# COMPACT_ATOMS: atom_id res chain seq x y z
N MET A 1 5.15 -13.46 -11.74
CA MET A 1 4.00 -13.98 -12.51
C MET A 1 4.52 -14.91 -13.62
N GLY A 2 5.09 -16.09 -13.27
CA GLY A 2 6.00 -16.78 -14.18
C GLY A 2 5.44 -17.93 -15.02
N LEU A 3 4.63 -18.83 -14.46
CA LEU A 3 4.37 -20.14 -15.09
C LEU A 3 2.94 -20.69 -14.89
N ALA A 4 2.09 -20.00 -14.14
CA ALA A 4 0.76 -20.51 -13.81
C ALA A 4 -0.22 -20.50 -15.00
N PHE A 5 -0.03 -19.60 -15.97
CA PHE A 5 -0.82 -19.57 -17.21
C PHE A 5 -0.62 -20.78 -18.11
N ILE A 6 0.46 -21.53 -17.91
CA ILE A 6 0.83 -22.73 -18.65
C ILE A 6 0.26 -24.00 -17.98
N THR A 7 -0.07 -23.93 -16.70
CA THR A 7 -0.39 -25.11 -15.88
C THR A 7 -1.84 -25.11 -15.37
N ASN A 8 -2.44 -23.94 -15.17
CA ASN A 8 -3.78 -23.82 -14.59
C ASN A 8 -4.82 -23.28 -15.60
N PRO A 9 -6.08 -23.76 -15.52
CA PRO A 9 -7.17 -23.23 -16.32
C PRO A 9 -7.46 -21.76 -16.06
N VAL A 10 -7.36 -21.35 -14.79
CA VAL A 10 -7.47 -19.96 -14.34
C VAL A 10 -6.29 -19.71 -13.41
N PRO A 11 -5.22 -19.06 -13.90
CA PRO A 11 -3.96 -18.90 -13.16
C PRO A 11 -4.09 -17.98 -11.95
N ASP A 12 -4.95 -16.97 -12.09
CA ASP A 12 -5.28 -15.97 -11.08
C ASP A 12 -6.73 -15.53 -11.33
N PRO A 13 -7.63 -15.58 -10.32
CA PRO A 13 -9.01 -15.09 -10.44
C PRO A 13 -9.12 -13.62 -10.87
N SER A 14 -8.06 -12.83 -10.66
CA SER A 14 -7.94 -11.43 -11.07
C SER A 14 -7.69 -11.27 -12.57
N PHE A 15 -7.17 -12.31 -13.22
CA PHE A 15 -6.84 -12.32 -14.64
C PHE A 15 -7.44 -13.58 -15.30
N PRO A 16 -8.78 -13.74 -15.29
CA PRO A 16 -9.42 -14.93 -15.85
C PRO A 16 -9.27 -15.03 -17.37
N TRP A 17 -8.81 -13.95 -18.02
CA TRP A 17 -8.50 -13.87 -19.44
C TRP A 17 -7.06 -14.32 -19.76
N ALA A 18 -6.17 -14.42 -18.78
CA ALA A 18 -4.75 -14.76 -18.98
C ALA A 18 -4.52 -16.28 -18.93
N THR A 19 -5.25 -17.05 -19.75
CA THR A 19 -5.24 -18.53 -19.74
C THR A 19 -4.86 -19.07 -21.12
N LEU A 20 -4.12 -20.18 -21.18
CA LEU A 20 -3.85 -20.88 -22.44
C LEU A 20 -5.00 -21.83 -22.82
N PRO A 21 -5.20 -22.15 -24.11
CA PRO A 21 -6.11 -23.23 -24.54
C PRO A 21 -5.71 -24.58 -23.94
N ASP A 22 -6.68 -25.46 -23.70
CA ASP A 22 -6.47 -26.76 -23.01
C ASP A 22 -5.34 -27.59 -23.63
N SER A 23 -5.19 -27.56 -24.96
CA SER A 23 -4.15 -28.30 -25.68
C SER A 23 -2.73 -27.78 -25.47
N MET A 24 -2.57 -26.55 -24.97
CA MET A 24 -1.27 -25.92 -24.69
C MET A 24 -0.94 -25.91 -23.19
N ARG A 25 -1.83 -26.46 -22.35
CA ARG A 25 -1.59 -26.57 -20.90
C ARG A 25 -0.80 -27.83 -20.59
N ILE A 26 0.17 -27.70 -19.68
CA ILE A 26 0.93 -28.83 -19.16
C ILE A 26 0.08 -29.48 -18.05
N GLY A 27 -0.09 -30.80 -18.07
CA GLY A 27 -1.02 -31.56 -17.19
C GLY A 27 -0.71 -31.54 -15.69
N PHE A 28 0.22 -30.70 -15.23
CA PHE A 28 0.48 -30.47 -13.82
C PHE A 28 -0.26 -29.22 -13.36
N ALA A 29 -1.33 -29.38 -12.60
CA ALA A 29 -2.02 -28.25 -11.97
C ALA A 29 -1.17 -27.73 -10.80
N GLN A 30 -0.79 -26.45 -10.82
CA GLN A 30 -0.10 -25.85 -9.68
C GLN A 30 -1.08 -25.71 -8.51
N PRO A 31 -0.67 -26.04 -7.26
CA PRO A 31 -1.52 -25.83 -6.10
C PRO A 31 -2.07 -24.40 -6.09
N ARG A 32 -3.38 -24.30 -5.90
CA ARG A 32 -4.18 -23.06 -6.03
C ARG A 32 -3.76 -21.96 -5.06
N ILE A 33 -2.99 -22.33 -4.03
CA ILE A 33 -2.40 -21.44 -3.05
C ILE A 33 -0.95 -21.23 -3.46
N GLU A 34 -0.71 -20.15 -4.19
CA GLU A 34 0.55 -19.42 -4.25
C GLU A 34 1.69 -20.08 -5.04
N HIS A 35 2.17 -19.38 -6.06
CA HIS A 35 3.47 -19.65 -6.67
C HIS A 35 4.53 -19.56 -5.56
N TRP A 36 5.00 -20.70 -5.01
CA TRP A 36 5.87 -20.74 -3.82
C TRP A 36 5.46 -19.71 -2.76
N PRO A 37 4.57 -20.05 -1.80
CA PRO A 37 4.01 -19.14 -0.81
C PRO A 37 5.02 -18.14 -0.25
N VAL A 38 6.21 -18.66 0.04
CA VAL A 38 7.37 -17.92 0.52
C VAL A 38 7.81 -16.83 -0.47
N SER A 39 8.05 -17.16 -1.74
CA SER A 39 8.56 -16.20 -2.73
C SER A 39 7.56 -15.09 -3.06
N TYR A 40 6.28 -15.42 -3.19
CA TYR A 40 5.21 -14.44 -3.40
C TYR A 40 5.05 -13.53 -2.19
N THR A 41 4.99 -14.11 -1.00
CA THR A 41 4.88 -13.39 0.27
C THR A 41 6.08 -12.47 0.46
N VAL A 42 7.31 -12.97 0.29
CA VAL A 42 8.54 -12.16 0.37
C VAL A 42 8.50 -11.03 -0.65
N GLY A 43 8.15 -11.31 -1.91
CA GLY A 43 8.05 -10.30 -2.95
C GLY A 43 7.05 -9.18 -2.61
N LEU A 44 5.87 -9.54 -2.12
CA LEU A 44 4.88 -8.56 -1.67
C LEU A 44 5.39 -7.73 -0.51
N TRP A 45 5.88 -8.35 0.57
CA TRP A 45 6.37 -7.62 1.73
C TRP A 45 7.57 -6.73 1.39
N LEU A 46 8.45 -7.16 0.48
CA LEU A 46 9.51 -6.32 -0.05
C LEU A 46 8.94 -5.07 -0.71
N ILE A 47 7.89 -5.18 -1.55
CA ILE A 47 7.22 -4.01 -2.14
C ILE A 47 6.63 -3.10 -1.05
N VAL A 48 5.94 -3.69 -0.07
CA VAL A 48 5.27 -2.94 1.02
C VAL A 48 6.26 -2.14 1.85
N PHE A 49 7.40 -2.74 2.22
CA PHE A 49 8.43 -2.08 3.02
C PHE A 49 9.38 -1.20 2.20
N SER A 50 9.55 -1.47 0.90
CA SER A 50 10.37 -0.62 0.03
C SER A 50 9.63 0.61 -0.50
N LEU A 51 8.30 0.57 -0.63
CA LEU A 51 7.51 1.69 -1.11
C LEU A 51 7.74 3.00 -0.31
N PRO A 52 7.75 3.00 1.04
CA PRO A 52 8.14 4.17 1.81
C PRO A 52 9.53 4.72 1.46
N LEU A 53 10.51 3.84 1.26
CA LEU A 53 11.88 4.22 0.90
C LEU A 53 11.92 4.81 -0.52
N ALA A 54 11.14 4.25 -1.44
CA ALA A 54 10.98 4.79 -2.79
C ALA A 54 10.37 6.19 -2.79
N ILE A 55 9.42 6.49 -1.89
CA ILE A 55 8.86 7.85 -1.71
C ILE A 55 9.94 8.83 -1.26
N ILE A 56 10.84 8.40 -0.35
CA ILE A 56 11.96 9.22 0.12
C ILE A 56 12.99 9.47 -0.99
N ASP A 57 13.35 8.43 -1.74
CA ASP A 57 14.27 8.55 -2.87
C ASP A 57 13.68 9.42 -4.00
N ALA A 58 12.38 9.26 -4.31
CA ALA A 58 11.67 10.08 -5.28
C ALA A 58 11.65 11.58 -4.89
N TYR A 59 11.55 11.89 -3.59
CA TYR A 59 11.66 13.26 -3.10
C TYR A 59 13.04 13.86 -3.45
N ARG A 60 14.10 13.10 -3.20
CA ARG A 60 15.49 13.54 -3.44
C ARG A 60 15.74 13.84 -4.92
N ARG A 61 15.16 13.03 -5.81
CA ARG A 61 15.35 13.16 -7.27
C ARG A 61 14.48 14.25 -7.90
N THR A 62 13.21 14.34 -7.50
CA THR A 62 12.22 15.18 -8.21
C THR A 62 11.33 16.01 -7.29
N GLY A 63 11.09 15.55 -6.06
CA GLY A 63 10.15 16.20 -5.15
C GLY A 63 10.58 17.61 -4.71
N ARG A 64 11.88 17.87 -4.60
CA ARG A 64 12.42 19.22 -4.28
C ARG A 64 12.01 20.31 -5.25
N GLN A 65 11.77 19.97 -6.52
CA GLN A 65 11.36 20.95 -7.55
C GLN A 65 9.85 21.18 -7.57
N ARG A 66 9.06 20.22 -7.08
CA ARG A 66 7.59 20.21 -7.22
C ARG A 66 6.87 20.62 -5.94
N PHE A 67 7.51 20.53 -4.79
CA PHE A 67 6.88 20.79 -3.49
C PHE A 67 7.63 21.90 -2.74
N PRO A 68 6.91 22.85 -2.13
CA PRO A 68 7.52 23.96 -1.40
C PRO A 68 8.23 23.51 -0.12
N THR A 69 7.82 22.39 0.48
CA THR A 69 8.45 21.85 1.69
C THR A 69 8.54 20.32 1.67
N PRO A 70 9.57 19.72 2.30
CA PRO A 70 9.67 18.26 2.46
C PRO A 70 8.46 17.67 3.20
N ARG A 71 8.00 18.36 4.27
CA ARG A 71 6.80 17.99 5.03
C ARG A 71 5.59 17.76 4.12
N LEU A 72 5.36 18.67 3.17
CA LEU A 72 4.19 18.54 2.30
C LEU A 72 4.29 17.29 1.41
N TRP A 73 5.47 17.00 0.84
CA TRP A 73 5.69 15.77 0.07
C TRP A 73 5.48 14.51 0.92
N PHE A 74 6.14 14.46 2.09
CA PHE A 74 6.12 13.29 2.98
C PHE A 74 4.77 13.03 3.65
N THR A 75 3.82 13.96 3.52
CA THR A 75 2.44 13.75 3.97
C THR A 75 1.52 13.50 2.79
N ALA A 76 1.51 14.40 1.80
CA ALA A 76 0.55 14.38 0.71
C ALA A 76 0.69 13.13 -0.17
N VAL A 77 1.91 12.68 -0.46
CA VAL A 77 2.13 11.50 -1.30
C VAL A 77 1.63 10.22 -0.63
N PRO A 78 2.02 9.90 0.63
CA PRO A 78 1.43 8.79 1.36
C PRO A 78 -0.10 8.86 1.49
N VAL A 79 -0.68 10.05 1.71
CA VAL A 79 -2.14 10.24 1.79
C VAL A 79 -2.81 9.90 0.46
N ALA A 80 -2.30 10.43 -0.65
CA ALA A 80 -2.83 10.17 -1.98
C ALA A 80 -2.75 8.68 -2.33
N LEU A 81 -1.60 8.04 -2.02
CA LEU A 81 -1.42 6.60 -2.20
C LEU A 81 -2.41 5.80 -1.35
N MET A 82 -2.52 6.11 -0.06
CA MET A 82 -3.42 5.41 0.85
C MET A 82 -4.86 5.50 0.36
N PHE A 83 -5.34 6.68 -0.03
CA PHE A 83 -6.69 6.89 -0.53
C PHE A 83 -6.93 6.11 -1.84
N THR A 84 -6.03 6.26 -2.81
CA THR A 84 -6.14 5.62 -4.13
C THR A 84 -6.16 4.10 -4.00
N LEU A 85 -5.20 3.56 -3.24
CA LEU A 85 -5.08 2.12 -3.08
C LEU A 85 -6.24 1.56 -2.26
N THR A 86 -6.69 2.24 -1.20
CA THR A 86 -7.88 1.83 -0.42
C THR A 86 -9.12 1.77 -1.31
N THR A 87 -9.29 2.76 -2.19
CA THR A 87 -10.38 2.82 -3.17
C THR A 87 -10.29 1.66 -4.15
N TYR A 88 -9.10 1.43 -4.69
CA TYR A 88 -8.81 0.31 -5.57
C TYR A 88 -9.15 -1.04 -4.92
N CYS A 89 -8.66 -1.27 -3.70
CA CYS A 89 -8.89 -2.51 -2.96
C CYS A 89 -10.36 -2.75 -2.64
N ARG A 90 -11.13 -1.70 -2.34
CA ARG A 90 -12.56 -1.85 -2.01
C ARG A 90 -13.39 -2.21 -3.25
N PHE A 91 -13.22 -1.48 -4.33
CA PHE A 91 -14.15 -1.53 -5.46
C PHE A 91 -13.68 -2.41 -6.61
N PHE A 92 -12.38 -2.43 -6.89
CA PHE A 92 -11.83 -3.03 -8.09
C PHE A 92 -11.07 -4.33 -7.82
N TRP A 93 -10.48 -4.49 -6.64
CA TRP A 93 -9.74 -5.70 -6.31
C TRP A 93 -10.69 -6.92 -6.13
N PRO A 94 -10.40 -8.05 -6.79
CA PRO A 94 -11.13 -9.29 -6.61
C PRO A 94 -10.80 -9.93 -5.26
N LYS A 95 -11.84 -10.25 -4.49
CA LYS A 95 -11.70 -10.78 -3.13
C LYS A 95 -11.47 -12.29 -3.24
N LEU A 96 -10.31 -12.77 -2.81
CA LEU A 96 -9.99 -14.19 -2.82
C LEU A 96 -10.78 -14.88 -1.71
N HIS A 97 -11.44 -16.00 -2.01
CA HIS A 97 -12.11 -16.80 -0.99
C HIS A 97 -11.48 -18.19 -0.90
N PRO A 98 -11.06 -18.64 0.30
CA PRO A 98 -11.12 -17.93 1.58
C PRO A 98 -10.13 -16.76 1.67
N ALA A 99 -10.36 -15.83 2.58
CA ALA A 99 -9.44 -14.71 2.80
C ALA A 99 -8.06 -15.20 3.24
N THR A 100 -7.01 -14.53 2.76
CA THR A 100 -5.63 -14.95 2.99
C THR A 100 -4.85 -13.90 3.78
N TRP A 101 -3.98 -14.36 4.67
CA TRP A 101 -3.17 -13.49 5.52
C TRP A 101 -2.07 -12.76 4.75
N ASN A 102 -1.69 -13.25 3.57
CA ASN A 102 -0.62 -12.71 2.72
C ASN A 102 -1.15 -11.78 1.61
N ALA A 103 -2.39 -11.29 1.75
CA ALA A 103 -2.96 -10.39 0.78
C ALA A 103 -2.18 -9.05 0.70
N PRO A 104 -1.97 -8.50 -0.50
CA PRO A 104 -1.17 -7.28 -0.68
C PRO A 104 -1.82 -6.10 0.04
N SER A 105 -1.02 -5.36 0.80
CA SER A 105 -1.48 -4.24 1.60
C SER A 105 -0.36 -3.24 1.89
N TYR A 106 -0.68 -1.96 1.92
CA TYR A 106 0.29 -0.87 2.03
C TYR A 106 0.27 -0.23 3.42
N THR A 107 -0.75 -0.52 4.23
CA THR A 107 -0.81 -0.19 5.65
C THR A 107 -1.36 -1.37 6.45
N LEU A 108 -1.11 -1.42 7.76
CA LEU A 108 -1.68 -2.43 8.66
C LEU A 108 -3.22 -2.42 8.66
N VAL A 109 -3.84 -1.24 8.56
CA VAL A 109 -5.30 -1.11 8.48
C VAL A 109 -5.83 -1.65 7.15
N CYS A 110 -5.13 -1.39 6.04
CA CYS A 110 -5.49 -1.96 4.75
C CYS A 110 -5.28 -3.48 4.72
N TRP A 111 -4.22 -3.98 5.37
CA TRP A 111 -3.99 -5.40 5.55
C TRP A 111 -5.16 -6.09 6.24
N GLY A 112 -5.69 -5.49 7.32
CA GLY A 112 -6.87 -5.99 8.01
C GLY A 112 -8.09 -6.14 7.10
N TYR A 113 -8.29 -5.22 6.15
CA TYR A 113 -9.34 -5.36 5.15
C TYR A 113 -9.04 -6.49 4.17
N CYS A 114 -7.82 -6.56 3.63
CA CYS A 114 -7.45 -7.58 2.66
C CYS A 114 -7.42 -9.01 3.25
N SER A 115 -7.16 -9.17 4.55
CA SER A 115 -7.09 -10.47 5.23
C SER A 115 -8.42 -10.97 5.78
N THR A 116 -9.44 -10.10 5.87
CA THR A 116 -10.75 -10.46 6.45
C THR A 116 -11.95 -10.12 5.56
N TYR A 117 -11.78 -9.20 4.61
CA TYR A 117 -12.83 -8.53 3.84
C TYR A 117 -13.93 -7.84 4.66
N ILE A 118 -13.70 -7.59 5.96
CA ILE A 118 -14.66 -6.89 6.82
C ILE A 118 -14.63 -5.38 6.51
N PRO A 119 -15.76 -4.76 6.09
CA PRO A 119 -15.79 -3.36 5.67
C PRO A 119 -15.31 -2.34 6.72
N LEU A 120 -15.35 -2.69 8.01
CA LEU A 120 -14.82 -1.88 9.10
C LEU A 120 -13.37 -1.46 8.85
N TRP A 121 -12.51 -2.38 8.41
CA TRP A 121 -11.11 -2.08 8.12
C TRP A 121 -10.93 -1.12 6.95
N SER A 122 -11.72 -1.27 5.89
CA SER A 122 -11.71 -0.31 4.77
C SER A 122 -12.19 1.08 5.21
N ASN A 123 -13.22 1.15 6.06
CA ASN A 123 -13.69 2.43 6.61
C ASN A 123 -12.62 3.09 7.50
N LEU A 124 -11.91 2.31 8.33
CA LEU A 124 -10.78 2.80 9.12
C LEU A 124 -9.65 3.30 8.22
N ALA A 125 -9.35 2.62 7.12
CA ALA A 125 -8.35 3.09 6.16
C ALA A 125 -8.73 4.46 5.56
N TYR A 126 -10.00 4.66 5.19
CA TYR A 126 -10.48 5.99 4.78
C TYR A 126 -10.39 7.03 5.91
N ALA A 127 -10.71 6.66 7.15
CA ALA A 127 -10.59 7.56 8.29
C ALA A 127 -9.14 8.03 8.49
N VAL A 128 -8.17 7.11 8.41
CA VAL A 128 -6.74 7.44 8.48
C VAL A 128 -6.31 8.33 7.30
N ALA A 129 -6.79 8.03 6.08
CA ALA A 129 -6.51 8.87 4.91
C ALA A 129 -7.07 10.29 5.09
N LEU A 130 -8.30 10.44 5.62
CA LEU A 130 -8.91 11.75 5.93
C LEU A 130 -8.14 12.51 7.00
N LEU A 131 -7.67 11.84 8.06
CA LEU A 131 -6.78 12.44 9.05
C LEU A 131 -5.49 12.95 8.40
N GLY A 132 -4.93 12.18 7.46
CA GLY A 132 -3.76 12.58 6.68
C GLY A 132 -4.03 13.77 5.75
N VAL A 133 -5.22 13.88 5.15
CA VAL A 133 -5.64 15.10 4.42
C VAL A 133 -5.65 16.29 5.39
N GLY A 134 -6.23 16.13 6.58
CA GLY A 134 -6.20 17.15 7.63
C GLY A 134 -4.77 17.56 8.02
N ALA A 135 -3.88 16.60 8.22
CA ALA A 135 -2.46 16.84 8.51
C ALA A 135 -1.77 17.60 7.36
N THR A 136 -2.04 17.22 6.10
CA THR A 136 -1.53 17.90 4.91
C THR A 136 -1.98 19.35 4.85
N LEU A 137 -3.26 19.63 5.16
CA LEU A 137 -3.80 20.99 5.22
C LEU A 137 -3.18 21.82 6.35
N LEU A 138 -2.96 21.21 7.53
CA LEU A 138 -2.29 21.88 8.65
C LEU A 138 -0.83 22.23 8.33
N ILE A 139 -0.12 21.34 7.63
CA ILE A 139 1.25 21.58 7.15
C ILE A 139 1.26 22.69 6.12
N TYR A 140 0.34 22.66 5.15
CA TYR A 140 0.22 23.71 4.12
C TYR A 140 -0.04 25.09 4.75
N ARG A 141 -0.80 25.15 5.84
CA ARG A 141 -1.09 26.39 6.60
C ARG A 141 -0.03 26.75 7.64
N ASN A 142 1.07 26.01 7.75
CA ASN A 142 2.11 26.21 8.77
C ASN A 142 1.55 26.27 10.21
N ALA A 143 0.56 25.44 10.53
CA ALA A 143 -0.09 25.44 11.84
C ALA A 143 0.84 24.88 12.94
N LYS A 144 0.66 25.36 14.18
CA LYS A 144 1.46 24.93 15.36
C LYS A 144 1.41 23.41 15.61
N PHE A 145 0.29 22.76 15.29
CA PHE A 145 0.09 21.34 15.51
C PHE A 145 0.56 20.44 14.35
N ALA A 146 1.12 21.01 13.28
CA ALA A 146 1.46 20.29 12.06
C ALA A 146 2.36 19.06 12.30
N THR A 147 3.40 19.18 13.13
CA THR A 147 4.35 18.08 13.43
C THR A 147 3.68 16.93 14.20
N HIS A 148 2.77 17.26 15.13
CA HIS A 148 2.01 16.24 15.87
C HIS A 148 1.04 15.49 14.96
N SER A 149 0.30 16.22 14.12
CA SER A 149 -0.61 15.62 13.14
C SER A 149 0.13 14.74 12.13
N LEU A 150 1.34 15.15 11.72
CA LEU A 150 2.22 14.37 10.85
C LEU A 150 2.63 13.03 11.51
N ALA A 151 3.06 13.08 12.77
CA ALA A 151 3.45 11.89 13.52
C ALA A 151 2.26 10.93 13.71
N ILE A 152 1.09 11.45 14.10
CA ILE A 152 -0.14 10.65 14.27
C ILE A 152 -0.49 9.93 12.96
N PHE A 153 -0.53 10.67 11.85
CA PHE A 153 -0.78 10.07 10.54
C PHE A 153 0.27 9.01 10.19
N GLY A 154 1.55 9.30 10.41
CA GLY A 154 2.65 8.38 10.14
C GLY A 154 2.54 7.04 10.88
N VAL A 155 2.14 7.07 12.16
CA VAL A 155 1.90 5.86 12.96
C VAL A 155 0.68 5.10 12.44
N LEU A 156 -0.44 5.78 12.22
CA LEU A 156 -1.70 5.15 11.79
C LEU A 156 -1.61 4.56 10.38
N ALA A 157 -0.79 5.15 9.51
CA ALA A 157 -0.56 4.70 8.14
C ALA A 157 0.64 3.77 7.99
N PHE A 158 1.20 3.21 9.07
CA PHE A 158 2.36 2.32 8.99
C PHE A 158 2.09 1.08 8.09
N PRO A 159 3.04 0.65 7.23
CA PRO A 159 4.37 1.23 6.99
C PRO A 159 4.41 2.38 5.97
N LEU A 160 3.36 2.60 5.16
CA LEU A 160 3.30 3.71 4.19
C LEU A 160 3.60 5.08 4.80
N GLY A 161 3.25 5.28 6.07
CA GLY A 161 3.48 6.51 6.84
C GLY A 161 4.92 6.75 7.32
N ILE A 162 5.87 5.84 7.05
CA ILE A 162 7.29 6.01 7.44
C ILE A 162 7.91 7.34 6.96
N PRO A 163 7.66 7.86 5.74
CA PRO A 163 8.23 9.14 5.32
C PRO A 163 7.74 10.31 6.19
N ALA A 164 6.47 10.25 6.62
CA ALA A 164 5.90 11.23 7.55
C ALA A 164 6.55 11.14 8.94
N LEU A 165 6.77 9.92 9.45
CA LEU A 165 7.48 9.71 10.72
C LEU A 165 8.93 10.18 10.66
N TYR A 166 9.63 9.90 9.56
CA TYR A 166 11.00 10.33 9.34
C TYR A 166 11.11 11.85 9.38
N GLU A 167 10.22 12.56 8.68
CA GLU A 167 10.18 14.01 8.72
C GLU A 167 9.84 14.52 10.12
N ALA A 168 8.81 13.98 10.78
CA ALA A 168 8.44 14.37 12.15
C ALA A 168 9.60 14.20 13.14
N TYR A 169 10.42 13.15 12.99
CA TYR A 169 11.61 12.93 13.80
C TYR A 169 12.72 13.95 13.51
N GLN A 170 12.99 14.28 12.24
CA GLN A 170 13.95 15.32 11.88
C GLN A 170 13.56 16.67 12.46
N GLN A 171 12.26 16.98 12.46
CA GLN A 171 11.72 18.22 13.02
C GLN A 171 11.97 18.35 14.53
N HIS A 172 11.78 17.25 15.24
CA HIS A 172 11.93 17.22 16.69
C HIS A 172 13.40 17.33 17.12
N THR A 173 14.33 16.84 16.29
CA THR A 173 15.78 16.85 16.59
C THR A 173 16.50 18.12 16.11
N SER A 174 15.86 18.94 15.28
CA SER A 174 16.39 20.22 14.81
C SER A 174 15.91 21.43 15.62
N LEU A 175 15.16 21.18 16.70
CA LEU A 175 14.76 22.14 17.75
C LEU A 175 15.70 22.01 18.95
#